data_AF-Q5D2J4-F1
#
_entry.id   AF-Q5D2J4-F1
#
_cell.length_a   1.000
_cell.length_b   1.000
_cell.length_c   1.000
_cell.angle_alpha   90.00
_cell.angle_beta   90.00
_cell.angle_gamma   90.00
#
_symmetry.space_group_name_H-M   'P 1'
#
loop_
_entity.id
_entity.type
_entity.pdbx_description
1 polymer ?
#
loop_
_entity_poly.entity_id
_entity_poly.type
_entity_poly.pdbx_seq_one_letter_code
_entity_poly.pdbx_strand_id
1 'polypeptide(L)'
;MSHWNMYSFQDPNSPFADNLNLFHNFTMIFMMLIIILTFLIMIDIITNKLTNRFLLKNHNIEIIWTIIPILILMIIAFPSLKTLYFIDEMWNPTFFTIKS
;
A
#
# COMPACT_ATOMS: atom_id res chain seq x y z
N MET A 1 9.34 4.02 22.44
CA MET A 1 8.87 5.41 22.55
C MET A 1 9.31 6.17 21.33
N SER A 2 8.49 7.12 20.86
CA SER A 2 8.87 7.94 19.71
C SER A 2 10.09 8.78 20.05
N HIS A 3 11.12 8.68 19.22
CA HIS A 3 12.25 9.59 19.27
C HIS A 3 11.96 10.85 18.43
N TRP A 4 12.70 11.92 18.69
CA TRP A 4 12.59 13.14 17.90
C TRP A 4 12.97 12.86 16.43
N ASN A 5 12.23 13.44 15.48
CA ASN A 5 12.41 13.26 14.03
C ASN A 5 12.22 11.81 13.53
N MET A 6 11.31 11.06 14.14
CA MET A 6 10.98 9.69 13.73
C MET A 6 9.92 9.67 12.61
N TYR A 7 10.29 9.15 11.43
CA TYR A 7 9.39 9.03 10.27
C TYR A 7 8.70 7.66 10.13
N SER A 8 9.28 6.61 10.72
CA SER A 8 8.77 5.24 10.70
C SER A 8 8.01 4.89 11.98
N PHE A 9 7.38 3.71 12.01
CA PHE A 9 6.81 3.16 13.25
C PHE A 9 7.88 2.86 14.29
N GLN A 10 7.45 2.88 15.55
CA GLN A 10 8.27 2.44 16.68
C GLN A 10 8.67 0.97 16.55
N ASP A 11 9.78 0.60 17.18
CA ASP A 11 10.21 -0.79 17.24
C ASP A 11 9.09 -1.65 17.86
N PRO A 12 8.74 -2.78 17.22
CA PRO A 12 7.64 -3.60 17.67
C PRO A 12 7.98 -4.29 18.98
N ASN A 13 7.06 -4.20 19.96
CA ASN A 13 7.19 -4.86 21.26
C ASN A 13 6.22 -6.05 21.41
N SER A 14 5.59 -6.49 20.32
CA SER A 14 4.70 -7.64 20.26
C SER A 14 4.73 -8.26 18.85
N PRO A 15 4.44 -9.56 18.71
CA PRO A 15 4.39 -10.22 17.39
C PRO A 15 3.33 -9.59 16.47
N PHE A 16 2.29 -8.98 17.02
CA PHE A 16 1.28 -8.25 16.24
C PHE A 16 1.86 -6.98 15.61
N ALA A 17 2.60 -6.20 16.40
CA ALA A 17 3.24 -4.98 15.91
C ALA A 17 4.28 -5.29 14.82
N ASP A 18 5.00 -6.41 14.94
CA ASP A 18 5.97 -6.84 13.93
C ASP A 18 5.28 -7.22 12.61
N ASN A 19 4.20 -8.03 12.67
CA ASN A 19 3.40 -8.37 11.49
C ASN A 19 2.76 -7.13 10.82
N LEU A 20 2.33 -6.16 11.60
CA LEU A 20 1.79 -4.89 11.07
C LEU A 20 2.89 -4.05 10.40
N ASN A 21 4.09 -3.99 10.95
CA ASN A 21 5.23 -3.31 10.33
C ASN A 21 5.63 -3.98 9.01
N LEU A 22 5.63 -5.31 8.95
CA LEU A 22 5.88 -6.07 7.71
C LEU A 22 4.82 -5.79 6.64
N PHE A 23 3.54 -5.81 7.03
CA PHE A 23 2.44 -5.47 6.12
C PHE A 23 2.55 -4.02 5.62
N HIS A 24 2.83 -3.07 6.51
CA HIS A 24 3.05 -1.68 6.13
C HIS A 24 4.16 -1.56 5.08
N ASN A 25 5.33 -2.15 5.32
CA ASN A 25 6.44 -2.08 4.38
C ASN A 25 6.08 -2.67 3.01
N PHE A 26 5.34 -3.79 2.99
CA PHE A 26 4.82 -4.37 1.75
C PHE A 26 3.89 -3.41 1.00
N THR A 27 2.93 -2.78 1.69
CA THR A 27 2.01 -1.82 1.05
C THR A 27 2.73 -0.56 0.54
N MET A 28 3.73 -0.07 1.28
CA MET A 28 4.50 1.11 0.90
C MET A 28 5.28 0.92 -0.39
N ILE A 29 5.75 -0.29 -0.71
CA ILE A 29 6.42 -0.59 -1.98
C ILE A 29 5.47 -0.33 -3.16
N PHE A 30 4.24 -0.82 -3.08
CA PHE A 30 3.24 -0.61 -4.14
C PHE A 30 2.81 0.85 -4.24
N MET A 31 2.61 1.54 -3.11
CA MET A 31 2.25 2.95 -3.10
C MET A 31 3.34 3.81 -3.76
N MET A 32 4.62 3.59 -3.43
CA MET A 32 5.73 4.30 -4.05
C MET A 32 5.83 4.01 -5.54
N LEU A 33 5.60 2.76 -5.96
CA LEU A 33 5.59 2.39 -7.38
C LEU A 33 4.51 3.16 -8.16
N ILE A 34 3.30 3.27 -7.62
CA ILE A 34 2.21 4.02 -8.26
C ILE A 34 2.59 5.50 -8.37
N ILE A 35 3.08 6.11 -7.28
CA ILE A 35 3.47 7.52 -7.27
C ILE A 35 4.55 7.80 -8.32
N ILE A 36 5.61 7.00 -8.35
CA ILE A 36 6.71 7.15 -9.30
C ILE A 36 6.21 7.00 -10.74
N LEU A 37 5.40 5.97 -11.03
CA LEU A 37 4.82 5.76 -12.36
C LEU A 37 4.00 6.97 -12.81
N THR A 38 3.10 7.46 -11.95
CA THR A 38 2.28 8.64 -12.26
C THR A 38 3.12 9.89 -12.47
N PHE A 39 4.18 10.07 -11.67
CA PHE A 39 5.06 11.21 -11.77
C PHE A 39 5.85 11.21 -13.07
N LEU A 40 6.36 10.04 -13.50
CA LEU A 40 7.04 9.88 -14.78
C LEU A 40 6.10 10.19 -15.96
N ILE A 41 4.85 9.71 -15.93
CA ILE A 41 3.86 10.02 -16.97
C ILE A 41 3.59 11.53 -17.03
N MET A 42 3.46 12.19 -15.88
CA MET A 42 3.24 13.65 -15.83
C MET A 42 4.42 14.42 -16.42
N ILE A 43 5.66 14.03 -16.10
CA ILE A 43 6.86 14.64 -16.69
C ILE A 43 6.88 14.46 -18.21
N ASP A 44 6.58 13.26 -18.71
CA ASP A 44 6.55 12.99 -20.14
C ASP A 44 5.53 13.87 -20.86
N ILE A 45 4.32 14.02 -20.32
CA ILE A 45 3.28 14.89 -20.91
C ILE A 45 3.74 16.35 -20.98
N ILE A 46 4.45 16.85 -19.96
CA ILE A 46 4.92 18.25 -19.92
C ILE A 46 6.12 18.46 -20.85
N THR A 47 7.02 17.48 -20.96
CA THR A 47 8.26 17.60 -21.72
C THR A 47 8.09 17.26 -23.20
N ASN A 48 7.04 16.53 -23.57
CA ASN A 48 6.79 16.12 -24.94
C ASN A 48 6.30 17.31 -25.79
N LYS A 49 7.06 17.61 -26.85
CA LYS A 49 6.76 18.71 -27.79
C LYS A 49 5.80 18.29 -28.92
N LEU A 50 5.55 17.00 -29.09
CA LEU A 50 4.73 16.46 -30.17
C LEU A 50 3.25 16.53 -29.78
N THR A 51 2.42 17.08 -30.67
CA THR A 51 0.97 17.16 -30.46
C THR A 51 0.28 15.97 -31.12
N ASN A 52 -0.52 15.23 -30.36
CA ASN A 52 -1.38 14.16 -30.90
C ASN A 52 -2.85 14.43 -30.54
N ARG A 53 -3.63 14.91 -31.52
CA ARG A 53 -5.05 15.23 -31.34
C ARG A 53 -5.97 14.02 -31.36
N PHE A 54 -5.52 12.88 -31.88
CA PHE A 54 -6.35 11.68 -32.02
C PHE A 54 -6.37 10.81 -30.76
N LEU A 55 -5.60 11.15 -29.72
CA LEU A 55 -5.52 10.38 -28.46
C LEU A 55 -6.70 10.64 -27.49
N LEU A 56 -7.69 11.45 -27.89
CA LEU A 56 -8.80 11.90 -27.02
C LEU A 56 -9.74 10.79 -26.55
N LYS A 57 -9.89 9.70 -27.33
CA LYS A 57 -10.73 8.55 -26.98
C LYS A 57 -10.01 7.28 -27.34
N ASN A 58 -9.39 6.65 -26.35
CA ASN A 58 -8.78 5.34 -26.53
C ASN A 58 -9.25 4.38 -25.43
N HIS A 59 -10.32 3.64 -25.73
CA HIS A 59 -10.91 2.67 -24.81
C HIS A 59 -9.91 1.58 -24.38
N ASN A 60 -8.91 1.27 -25.22
CA ASN A 60 -7.90 0.28 -24.86
C ASN A 60 -7.02 0.76 -23.69
N ILE A 61 -6.68 2.07 -23.64
CA ILE A 61 -5.91 2.65 -22.53
C ILE A 61 -6.76 2.64 -21.26
N GLU A 62 -8.06 2.92 -21.39
CA GLU A 62 -8.97 2.90 -20.25
C GLU A 62 -9.10 1.51 -19.61
N ILE A 63 -9.18 0.46 -20.42
CA ILE A 63 -9.18 -0.91 -19.92
C ILE A 63 -7.86 -1.23 -19.19
N ILE A 64 -6.72 -0.84 -19.76
CA ILE A 64 -5.40 -1.14 -19.19
C ILE A 64 -5.24 -0.46 -17.82
N TRP A 65 -5.52 0.85 -17.73
CA TRP A 65 -5.35 1.59 -16.48
C TRP A 65 -6.43 1.31 -15.44
N THR A 66 -7.49 0.56 -15.75
CA THR A 66 -8.52 0.14 -14.78
C THR A 66 -8.19 -1.24 -14.21
N ILE A 67 -7.77 -2.17 -15.07
CA ILE A 67 -7.39 -3.53 -14.66
C ILE A 67 -6.12 -3.52 -13.80
N ILE A 68 -5.11 -2.73 -14.16
CA ILE A 68 -3.83 -2.70 -13.44
C ILE A 68 -4.02 -2.29 -11.96
N PRO A 69 -4.71 -1.18 -11.61
CA PRO A 69 -4.95 -0.82 -10.21
C PRO A 69 -5.79 -1.84 -9.45
N ILE A 70 -6.79 -2.46 -10.07
CA ILE A 70 -7.62 -3.48 -9.43
C ILE A 70 -6.76 -4.69 -9.02
N LEU A 71 -5.86 -5.14 -9.90
CA LEU A 71 -4.94 -6.24 -9.59
C LEU A 71 -3.99 -5.90 -8.45
N ILE A 72 -3.44 -4.67 -8.43
CA ILE A 72 -2.57 -4.21 -7.34
C ILE A 72 -3.31 -4.22 -6.00
N LEU A 73 -4.56 -3.73 -5.97
CA LEU A 73 -5.38 -3.73 -4.76
C LEU A 73 -5.68 -5.16 -4.27
N MET A 74 -5.94 -6.09 -5.19
CA MET A 74 -6.20 -7.49 -4.84
C MET A 74 -4.97 -8.15 -4.19
N ILE A 75 -3.76 -7.84 -4.69
CA ILE A 75 -2.50 -8.34 -4.13
C ILE A 75 -2.27 -7.76 -2.72
N ILE A 76 -2.65 -6.51 -2.47
CA ILE A 76 -2.56 -5.89 -1.14
C ILE A 76 -3.59 -6.48 -0.17
N ALA A 77 -4.80 -6.78 -0.65
CA ALA A 77 -5.89 -7.27 0.18
C ALA A 77 -5.64 -8.67 0.76
N PHE A 78 -4.93 -9.54 0.04
CA PHE A 78 -4.65 -10.89 0.53
C PHE A 78 -3.81 -10.94 1.82
N PRO A 79 -2.62 -10.32 1.90
CA PRO A 79 -1.85 -10.25 3.14
C PRO A 79 -2.57 -9.41 4.21
N SER A 80 -3.37 -8.40 3.84
CA SER A 80 -4.11 -7.60 4.82
C SER A 80 -5.18 -8.41 5.56
N LEU A 81 -5.91 -9.27 4.84
CA LEU A 81 -6.89 -10.16 5.47
C LEU A 81 -6.19 -11.21 6.33
N LYS A 82 -5.08 -11.76 5.85
CA LYS A 82 -4.28 -12.71 6.63
C LYS A 82 -3.79 -12.11 7.96
N THR A 83 -3.31 -10.87 7.97
CA THR A 83 -2.86 -10.22 9.21
C THR A 83 -4.01 -9.93 10.15
N LEU A 84 -5.18 -9.54 9.64
CA LEU A 84 -6.39 -9.32 10.44
C LEU A 84 -6.80 -10.60 11.19
N TYR A 85 -6.98 -11.71 10.47
CA TYR A 85 -7.38 -12.97 11.09
C TYR A 85 -6.34 -13.50 12.08
N PHE A 86 -5.05 -13.30 11.80
CA PHE A 86 -3.98 -13.67 12.74
C PHE A 86 -4.08 -12.92 14.07
N ILE A 87 -4.45 -11.64 14.04
CA ILE A 87 -4.63 -10.83 15.25
C ILE A 87 -5.85 -11.31 16.04
N ASP A 88 -6.96 -11.58 15.37
CA ASP A 88 -8.21 -12.01 16.00
C ASP A 88 -8.09 -13.38 16.70
N GLU A 89 -7.44 -14.36 16.06
CA GLU A 89 -7.32 -15.72 16.63
C GLU A 89 -6.47 -15.78 17.91
N MET A 90 -5.45 -14.93 18.01
CA MET A 90 -4.53 -14.92 19.15
C MET A 90 -5.02 -14.05 20.32
N TRP A 91 -6.12 -13.31 20.17
CA TRP A 91 -6.69 -12.46 21.22
C TRP A 91 -7.51 -13.25 22.25
N ASN A 92 -6.96 -14.34 22.78
CA ASN A 92 -7.51 -15.05 23.92
C ASN A 92 -6.53 -14.98 25.09
N PRO A 93 -6.80 -14.17 26.14
CA PRO A 93 -5.89 -14.01 27.26
C PRO A 93 -5.76 -15.33 28.03
N THR A 94 -4.63 -16.01 27.90
CA THR A 94 -4.41 -17.32 28.54
C THR A 94 -4.05 -17.23 30.02
N PHE A 95 -3.58 -16.08 30.49
CA PHE A 95 -3.02 -15.93 31.85
C PHE A 95 -3.76 -14.89 32.71
N PHE A 96 -3.88 -13.65 32.25
CA PHE A 96 -4.47 -12.56 33.05
C PHE A 96 -5.31 -11.62 32.20
N THR A 97 -6.40 -11.12 32.79
CA THR A 97 -7.22 -10.06 32.23
C THR A 97 -7.08 -8.83 33.12
N ILE A 98 -6.81 -7.67 32.51
CA ILE A 98 -6.74 -6.38 33.20
C ILE A 98 -7.94 -5.57 32.72
N LYS A 99 -8.77 -5.10 33.66
CA LYS A 99 -9.85 -4.15 33.37
C LYS A 99 -9.37 -2.76 33.76
N SER A 100 -9.24 -1.87 32.77
CA SER A 100 -8.97 -0.44 32.96
C SER A 100 -10.22 0.31 33.36
#